data_AF-A0A553ZXY9-F1
#
_entry.id   AF-A0A553ZXY9-F1
#
_cell.length_a   1.000
_cell.length_b   1.000
_cell.length_c   1.000
_cell.angle_alpha   90.00
_cell.angle_beta   90.00
_cell.angle_gamma   90.00
#
_symmetry.space_group_name_H-M   'P 1'
#
loop_
_entity.id
_entity.type
_entity.pdbx_description
1 polymer ?
#
loop_
_entity_poly.entity_id
_entity_poly.type
_entity_poly.pdbx_seq_one_letter_code
_entity_poly.pdbx_strand_id
1 'polypeptide(L)'
;MLARQVQPNQQPRTAPQTQKVIRTSRARITVGEKMIALFLATVMLVLSGLIVHNYVSIYSLNKENHEMQAVITNQASINEGLNLQVVEASDPDRLFSIAKENGFELNAENVEVVNKN
;
A
#
# COMPACT_ATOMS: atom_id res chain seq x y z
N MET A 1 -99.34 6.61 41.52
CA MET A 1 -98.24 6.83 40.56
C MET A 1 -97.10 7.50 41.32
N LEU A 2 -95.91 6.92 41.24
CA LEU A 2 -94.72 7.25 42.03
C LEU A 2 -94.01 8.49 41.48
N ALA A 3 -93.46 9.34 42.34
CA ALA A 3 -92.42 10.30 41.98
C ALA A 3 -91.30 10.24 43.02
N ARG A 4 -90.28 9.44 42.69
CA ARG A 4 -89.03 9.30 43.43
C ARG A 4 -88.16 10.52 43.12
N GLN A 5 -87.90 11.37 44.11
CA GLN A 5 -86.85 12.39 43.99
C GLN A 5 -85.49 11.69 43.96
N VAL A 6 -84.72 11.95 42.91
CA VAL A 6 -83.36 11.42 42.74
C VAL A 6 -82.42 12.61 42.92
N GLN A 7 -81.62 12.59 43.98
CA GLN A 7 -80.51 13.53 44.17
C GLN A 7 -79.41 13.25 43.13
N PRO A 8 -78.85 14.26 42.45
CA PRO A 8 -77.68 14.06 41.62
C PRO A 8 -76.45 13.89 42.50
N ASN A 9 -75.95 12.65 42.55
CA ASN A 9 -74.66 12.28 43.13
C ASN A 9 -73.54 12.99 42.36
N GLN A 10 -72.87 13.96 42.99
CA GLN A 10 -71.69 14.61 42.42
C GLN A 10 -70.50 13.64 42.51
N GLN A 11 -70.12 13.05 41.38
CA GLN A 11 -68.85 12.35 41.26
C GLN A 11 -67.70 13.37 41.32
N PRO A 12 -66.64 13.13 42.12
CA PRO A 12 -65.44 13.95 42.07
C PRO A 12 -64.78 13.80 40.70
N ARG A 13 -64.65 14.93 40.01
CA ARG A 13 -63.97 15.04 38.71
C ARG A 13 -62.54 14.54 38.88
N THR A 14 -62.22 13.42 38.23
CA THR A 14 -60.85 13.00 37.98
C THR A 14 -60.12 14.16 37.31
N ALA A 15 -59.09 14.68 37.98
CA ALA A 15 -58.20 15.67 37.38
C ALA A 15 -57.64 15.09 36.08
N PRO A 16 -57.65 15.82 34.96
CA PRO A 16 -57.00 15.35 33.76
C PRO A 16 -55.50 15.25 34.09
N GLN A 17 -55.00 14.01 34.14
CA GLN A 17 -53.56 13.79 34.08
C GLN A 17 -53.09 14.44 32.80
N THR A 18 -52.40 15.56 32.92
CA THR A 18 -51.72 16.22 31.80
C THR A 18 -50.72 15.21 31.27
N GLN A 19 -51.14 14.45 30.26
CA GLN A 19 -50.26 13.61 29.48
C GLN A 19 -49.23 14.57 28.91
N LYS A 20 -48.03 14.54 29.46
CA LYS A 20 -46.91 15.36 29.01
C LYS A 20 -46.59 14.83 27.62
N VAL A 21 -47.23 15.40 26.61
CA VAL A 21 -46.95 15.08 25.21
C VAL A 21 -45.49 15.46 25.06
N ILE A 22 -44.63 14.45 25.03
CA ILE A 22 -43.23 14.61 24.66
C ILE A 22 -43.32 15.03 23.20
N ARG A 23 -43.40 16.34 22.97
CA ARG A 23 -43.24 16.92 21.65
C ARG A 23 -41.87 16.42 21.22
N THR A 24 -41.87 15.45 20.31
CA THR A 24 -40.70 15.13 19.52
C THR A 24 -40.37 16.41 18.79
N SER A 25 -39.50 17.23 19.39
CA SER A 25 -38.95 18.38 18.73
C SER A 25 -38.27 17.79 17.51
N ARG A 26 -38.86 18.01 16.32
CA ARG A 26 -38.16 17.78 15.06
C ARG A 26 -36.82 18.45 15.26
N ALA A 27 -35.76 17.64 15.36
CA ALA A 27 -34.41 18.13 15.57
C ALA A 27 -34.10 19.06 14.40
N ARG A 28 -34.29 20.36 14.62
CA ARG A 28 -33.92 21.38 13.66
C ARG A 28 -32.41 21.34 13.68
N ILE A 29 -31.84 20.75 12.63
CA ILE A 29 -30.40 20.76 12.37
C ILE A 29 -29.94 22.18 12.59
N THR A 30 -29.14 22.37 13.64
CA THR A 30 -28.66 23.69 14.01
C THR A 30 -27.72 24.17 12.90
N VAL A 31 -27.67 25.47 12.63
CA VAL A 31 -26.88 26.01 11.51
C VAL A 31 -25.39 25.61 11.62
N GLY A 32 -24.89 25.50 12.86
CA GLY A 32 -23.55 25.01 13.17
C GLY A 32 -23.32 23.55 12.79
N GLU A 33 -24.29 22.66 13.00
CA GLU A 33 -24.18 21.25 12.61
C GLU A 33 -24.04 21.08 11.09
N LYS A 34 -24.76 21.91 10.32
CA LYS A 34 -24.63 21.97 8.85
C LYS A 34 -23.24 22.43 8.40
N MET A 35 -22.64 23.39 9.13
CA MET A 35 -21.29 23.89 8.87
C MET A 35 -20.23 22.83 9.17
N ILE A 36 -20.37 22.11 10.29
CA ILE A 36 -19.46 21.02 10.67
C ILE A 36 -19.56 19.88 9.66
N ALA A 37 -20.78 19.52 9.23
CA ALA A 37 -20.98 18.50 8.21
C ALA A 37 -20.33 18.88 6.87
N LEU A 38 -20.45 20.14 6.44
CA LEU A 38 -19.82 20.64 5.22
C LEU A 38 -18.29 20.63 5.31
N PHE A 39 -17.75 21.07 6.45
CA PHE A 39 -16.31 21.04 6.71
C PHE A 39 -15.77 19.59 6.65
N LEU A 40 -16.44 18.67 7.33
CA LEU A 40 -16.05 17.26 7.37
C LEU A 40 -16.10 16.61 5.98
N ALA A 41 -17.13 16.92 5.19
CA ALA A 41 -17.23 16.46 3.80
C ALA A 41 -16.08 16.99 2.93
N THR A 42 -15.70 18.26 3.11
CA THR A 42 -14.59 18.88 2.37
C THR A 42 -13.26 18.23 2.75
N VAL A 43 -13.02 18.01 4.03
CA VAL A 43 -11.81 17.34 4.53
C VAL A 43 -11.73 15.90 4.00
N MET A 44 -12.83 15.15 4.00
CA MET A 44 -12.87 13.79 3.41
C MET A 44 -12.51 13.78 1.92
N LEU A 45 -13.00 14.74 1.15
CA LEU A 45 -12.69 14.86 -0.28
C LEU A 45 -11.21 15.19 -0.52
N VAL A 46 -10.64 16.10 0.28
CA VAL A 46 -9.21 16.44 0.20
C VAL A 46 -8.35 15.23 0.57
N LEU A 47 -8.67 14.53 1.66
CA LEU A 47 -7.95 13.31 2.06
C LEU A 47 -8.04 12.23 1.00
N SER A 48 -9.21 11.99 0.42
CA SER A 48 -9.37 11.04 -0.68
C SER A 48 -8.55 11.44 -1.90
N GLY A 49 -8.54 12.73 -2.25
CA GLY A 49 -7.72 13.27 -3.34
C GLY A 49 -6.22 13.08 -3.10
N LEU A 50 -5.74 13.33 -1.88
CA LEU A 50 -4.33 13.12 -1.50
C LEU A 50 -3.93 11.64 -1.55
N ILE A 51 -4.83 10.76 -1.12
CA ILE A 51 -4.64 9.32 -1.17
C ILE A 51 -4.53 8.86 -2.63
N VAL A 52 -5.47 9.25 -3.49
CA VAL A 52 -5.46 8.93 -4.93
C VAL A 52 -4.25 9.53 -5.64
N HIS A 53 -3.84 10.75 -5.30
CA HIS A 53 -2.64 11.37 -5.85
C HIS A 53 -1.36 10.61 -5.46
N ASN A 54 -1.27 10.12 -4.21
CA ASN A 54 -0.15 9.28 -3.76
C ASN A 54 -0.18 7.86 -4.35
N TYR A 55 -1.35 7.34 -4.74
CA TYR A 55 -1.45 6.02 -5.36
C TYR A 55 -0.68 5.93 -6.69
N VAL A 56 -0.58 7.02 -7.46
CA VAL A 56 0.22 7.03 -8.71
C VAL A 56 1.71 6.84 -8.41
N SER A 57 2.20 7.44 -7.32
CA SER A 57 3.59 7.31 -6.88
C SER A 57 3.91 5.91 -6.34
N ILE A 58 2.97 5.28 -5.62
CA ILE A 58 3.15 3.92 -5.09
C ILE A 58 3.09 2.85 -6.21
N TYR A 59 2.25 3.05 -7.23
CA TYR A 59 2.22 2.14 -8.39
C TYR A 59 3.43 2.29 -9.31
N SER A 60 3.96 3.50 -9.49
CA SER A 60 5.22 3.70 -10.22
C SER A 60 6.41 3.13 -9.46
N LEU A 61 6.46 3.30 -8.12
CA LEU A 61 7.54 2.75 -7.29
C LEU A 61 7.60 1.23 -7.30
N ASN A 62 6.44 0.54 -7.22
CA ASN A 62 6.43 -0.92 -7.31
C ASN A 62 6.84 -1.42 -8.71
N LYS A 63 6.45 -0.71 -9.77
CA LYS A 63 6.81 -1.09 -11.14
C LYS A 63 8.29 -0.83 -11.43
N GLU A 64 8.81 0.32 -11.02
CA GLU A 64 10.21 0.71 -11.18
C GLU A 64 11.15 -0.20 -10.37
N ASN A 65 10.75 -0.63 -9.17
CA ASN A 65 11.56 -1.56 -8.37
C ASN A 65 11.60 -2.97 -8.99
N HIS A 66 10.47 -3.45 -9.55
CA HIS A 66 10.45 -4.72 -10.30
C HIS A 66 11.24 -4.65 -11.60
N GLU A 67 11.15 -3.54 -12.34
CA GLU A 67 11.90 -3.34 -13.58
C GLU A 67 13.41 -3.19 -13.32
N MET A 68 13.78 -2.45 -12.27
CA MET A 68 15.18 -2.31 -11.86
C MET A 68 15.77 -3.62 -11.35
N GLN A 69 15.02 -4.44 -10.61
CA GLN A 69 15.47 -5.79 -10.24
C GLN A 69 15.68 -6.69 -11.46
N ALA A 70 14.79 -6.62 -12.46
CA ALA A 70 14.96 -7.38 -13.70
C ALA A 70 16.23 -6.97 -14.46
N VAL A 71 16.54 -5.66 -14.53
CA VAL A 71 17.77 -5.14 -15.16
C VAL A 71 19.01 -5.61 -14.39
N ILE A 72 19.01 -5.55 -13.06
CA ILE A 72 20.12 -6.00 -12.22
C ILE A 72 20.39 -7.50 -12.42
N THR A 73 19.33 -8.34 -12.39
CA THR A 73 19.48 -9.79 -12.59
C THR A 73 20.02 -10.12 -13.98
N ASN A 74 19.56 -9.41 -15.03
CA ASN A 74 20.06 -9.61 -16.38
C ASN A 74 21.54 -9.21 -16.50
N GLN A 75 21.91 -8.05 -15.95
CA GLN A 75 23.30 -7.59 -15.96
C GLN A 75 24.23 -8.52 -15.16
N ALA A 76 23.75 -9.07 -14.03
CA ALA A 76 24.51 -10.05 -13.26
C ALA A 76 24.78 -11.33 -14.06
N SER A 77 23.78 -11.84 -14.79
CA SER A 77 23.93 -13.01 -15.66
C SER A 77 24.91 -12.76 -16.83
N ILE A 78 24.84 -11.58 -17.45
CA ILE A 78 25.80 -11.18 -18.49
C ILE A 78 27.22 -11.10 -17.91
N ASN A 79 27.38 -10.50 -16.74
CA ASN A 79 28.68 -10.39 -16.07
C ASN A 79 29.24 -11.77 -15.70
N GLU A 80 28.41 -12.69 -15.22
CA GLU A 80 28.82 -14.07 -14.93
C GLU A 80 29.27 -14.79 -16.20
N GLY A 81 28.53 -14.65 -17.31
CA GLY A 81 28.91 -15.20 -18.61
C GLY A 81 30.20 -14.60 -19.18
N LEU A 82 30.44 -13.30 -18.98
CA LEU A 82 31.70 -12.66 -19.36
C LEU A 82 32.87 -13.12 -18.48
N ASN A 83 32.63 -13.29 -17.17
CA ASN A 83 33.65 -13.80 -16.26
C ASN A 83 34.06 -15.24 -16.60
N LEU A 84 33.10 -16.10 -16.95
CA LEU A 84 33.38 -17.45 -17.45
C LEU A 84 34.25 -17.43 -18.72
N GLN A 85 33.94 -16.54 -19.67
CA GLN A 85 34.75 -16.38 -20.88
C GLN A 85 36.17 -15.89 -20.56
N VAL A 86 36.34 -14.98 -19.60
CA VAL A 86 37.67 -14.53 -19.16
C VAL A 86 38.43 -15.67 -18.52
N VAL A 87 37.79 -16.47 -17.65
CA VAL A 87 38.41 -17.63 -17.00
C VAL A 87 38.85 -18.67 -18.04
N GLU A 88 37.99 -18.99 -19.00
CA GLU A 88 38.31 -19.94 -20.07
C GLU A 88 39.40 -19.40 -21.01
N ALA A 89 39.32 -18.11 -21.37
CA ALA A 89 40.31 -17.49 -22.25
C ALA A 89 41.69 -17.34 -21.58
N SER A 90 41.69 -17.09 -20.27
CA SER A 90 42.90 -16.95 -19.45
C SER A 90 43.38 -18.27 -18.88
N ASP A 91 42.76 -19.40 -19.28
CA ASP A 91 43.17 -20.71 -18.82
C ASP A 91 44.62 -21.00 -19.28
N PRO A 92 45.57 -21.19 -18.34
CA PRO A 92 46.97 -21.40 -18.66
C PRO A 92 47.23 -22.60 -19.58
N ASP A 93 46.46 -23.67 -19.43
CA ASP A 93 46.62 -24.89 -20.24
C ASP A 93 46.20 -24.63 -21.69
N ARG A 94 45.14 -23.83 -21.88
CA ARG A 94 44.70 -23.38 -23.20
C ARG A 94 45.72 -22.44 -23.85
N LEU A 95 46.25 -21.48 -23.09
CA LEU A 95 47.28 -20.57 -23.60
C LEU A 95 48.56 -21.33 -23.98
N PHE A 96 48.97 -22.31 -23.17
CA PHE A 96 50.14 -23.13 -23.45
C PHE A 96 49.95 -24.02 -24.69
N SER A 97 48.76 -24.61 -24.88
CA SER A 97 48.47 -25.41 -26.08
C SER A 97 48.49 -24.57 -27.36
N ILE A 98 47.90 -23.36 -27.34
CA ILE A 98 47.95 -22.42 -28.48
C ILE A 98 49.40 -21.98 -28.77
N ALA A 99 50.20 -21.68 -27.73
CA ALA A 99 51.59 -21.30 -27.90
C ALA A 99 52.43 -22.42 -28.56
N LYS A 100 52.23 -23.66 -28.12
CA LYS A 100 52.92 -24.83 -28.67
C LYS A 100 52.52 -25.12 -30.11
N GLU A 101 51.24 -24.97 -30.46
CA GLU A 101 50.74 -25.11 -31.84
C GLU A 101 51.36 -24.07 -32.78
N ASN A 102 51.63 -22.86 -32.28
CA ASN A 102 52.31 -21.80 -33.02
C ASN A 102 53.85 -21.91 -32.99
N GLY A 103 54.41 -22.99 -32.43
CA GLY A 103 55.86 -23.27 -32.44
C GLY A 103 56.67 -22.57 -31.34
N PHE A 104 56.02 -22.06 -30.29
CA PHE A 104 56.71 -21.49 -29.13
C PHE A 104 57.06 -22.59 -28.12
N GLU A 105 58.27 -22.52 -27.55
CA GLU A 105 58.75 -23.44 -26.51
C GLU A 105 58.91 -22.72 -25.16
N LEU A 106 58.67 -23.43 -24.06
CA LEU A 106 58.86 -22.90 -22.71
C LEU A 106 60.36 -22.72 -22.43
N ASN A 107 60.76 -21.49 -22.10
CA ASN A 107 62.08 -21.24 -21.56
C ASN A 107 62.08 -21.57 -20.06
N ALA A 108 62.78 -22.65 -19.68
CA ALA A 108 62.87 -23.15 -18.32
C ALA A 108 63.47 -22.15 -17.30
N GLU A 109 64.15 -21.11 -17.77
CA GLU A 109 64.76 -20.09 -16.91
C GLU A 109 63.75 -19.02 -16.42
N ASN A 110 62.60 -18.87 -17.09
CA ASN A 110 61.57 -17.84 -16.81
C ASN A 110 60.16 -18.44 -16.59
N VAL A 111 60.06 -19.55 -15.87
CA VAL A 111 58.77 -20.17 -15.54
C VAL A 111 58.28 -19.66 -14.18
N GLU A 112 57.17 -18.92 -14.16
CA GLU A 112 56.47 -18.53 -12.94
C GLU A 112 55.25 -19.45 -12.71
N VAL A 113 55.21 -20.12 -11.55
CA VAL A 113 54.13 -21.05 -11.20
C VAL A 113 52.98 -20.26 -10.57
N VAL A 114 51.89 -20.09 -11.31
CA VAL A 114 50.67 -19.45 -10.81
C VAL A 114 49.85 -20.48 -10.03
N ASN A 115 49.91 -20.44 -8.69
CA ASN A 115 49.01 -21.24 -7.84
C ASN A 115 47.60 -20.64 -7.85
N LYS A 116 46.59 -21.43 -8.22
CA LYS A 116 45.17 -21.09 -8.04
C LYS A 116 44.82 -21.14 -6.54
N ASN A 117 44.43 -20.01 -5.97
CA ASN A 117 43.90 -19.90 -4.61
C ASN A 117 42.36 -19.93 -4.64
#